data_AF-A0A2V5J8R1-F1
#
_entry.id   AF-A0A2V5J8R1-F1
#
_cell.length_a   1.000
_cell.length_b   1.000
_cell.length_c   1.000
_cell.angle_alpha   90.00
_cell.angle_beta   90.00
_cell.angle_gamma   90.00
#
_symmetry.space_group_name_H-M   'P 1'
#
loop_
_entity.id
_entity.type
_entity.pdbx_description
1 polymer ?
#
loop_
_entity_poly.entity_id
_entity_poly.type
_entity_poly.pdbx_seq_one_letter_code
_entity_poly.pdbx_strand_id
1 'polypeptide(L)'
;MKLAFVFAILLATGLCVSASPTTFKNSGLKTETVITLDVEGKHVTGTLETSEYGENAVREKFKGEVVPTPKENSGVYMEIHFSGKVPYSAPPQAKGLRSLRIVNHRAHLFIPMWERSYTKKTPKWIVSDVEFTPKD
;
A
#
# COMPACT_ATOMS: atom_id res chain seq x y z
N MET A 1 -7.63 -26.03 6.99
CA MET A 1 -6.39 -25.25 7.24
C MET A 1 -5.74 -24.97 5.88
N LYS A 2 -5.90 -23.75 5.35
CA LYS A 2 -5.32 -23.37 4.05
C LYS A 2 -4.06 -22.56 4.29
N LEU A 3 -2.92 -23.12 3.86
CA LEU A 3 -1.59 -22.51 3.93
C LEU A 3 -1.56 -21.20 3.13
N ALA A 4 -1.46 -20.07 3.80
CA ALA A 4 -1.03 -18.80 3.21
C ALA A 4 0.50 -18.74 3.25
N PHE A 5 1.15 -19.48 2.35
CA PHE A 5 2.62 -19.51 2.22
C PHE A 5 3.01 -19.18 0.79
N VAL A 6 2.85 -17.92 0.37
CA VAL A 6 3.45 -17.43 -0.88
C VAL A 6 3.89 -15.98 -0.72
N PHE A 7 4.82 -15.71 0.20
CA PHE A 7 5.59 -14.45 0.19
C PHE A 7 7.09 -14.65 0.41
N ALA A 8 7.55 -15.89 0.59
CA ALA A 8 8.95 -16.19 0.90
C ALA A 8 9.84 -16.49 -0.33
N ILE A 9 9.30 -16.49 -1.55
CA ILE A 9 10.07 -16.83 -2.77
C ILE A 9 10.13 -15.63 -3.70
N LEU A 10 10.69 -14.52 -3.25
CA LEU A 10 10.81 -13.29 -4.06
C LEU A 10 12.24 -12.97 -4.51
N LEU A 11 13.23 -13.78 -4.17
CA LEU A 11 14.63 -13.35 -4.35
C LEU A 11 15.59 -14.31 -5.06
N ALA A 12 15.19 -15.51 -5.52
CA ALA A 12 16.19 -16.45 -6.07
C ALA A 12 15.83 -17.22 -7.35
N THR A 13 14.59 -17.21 -7.82
CA THR A 13 14.22 -18.00 -9.01
C THR A 13 13.21 -17.23 -9.83
N GLY A 14 13.47 -17.08 -11.14
CA GLY A 14 12.60 -16.45 -12.14
C GLY A 14 11.27 -17.18 -12.38
N LEU A 15 10.61 -17.60 -11.32
CA LEU A 15 9.24 -18.06 -11.31
C LEU A 15 8.36 -16.81 -11.25
N CYS A 16 7.59 -16.56 -12.30
CA CYS A 16 6.51 -15.58 -12.28
C CYS A 16 5.52 -15.96 -11.17
N VAL A 17 5.67 -15.34 -10.00
CA VAL A 17 4.65 -15.38 -8.96
C VAL A 17 3.55 -14.43 -9.42
N SER A 18 2.48 -14.99 -9.99
CA SER A 18 1.20 -14.30 -10.14
C SER A 18 0.43 -14.56 -8.84
N ALA A 19 0.32 -13.53 -8.01
CA ALA A 19 -0.54 -13.58 -6.83
C ALA A 19 -1.94 -13.12 -7.23
N SER A 20 -2.99 -13.78 -6.75
CA SER A 20 -4.36 -13.31 -6.99
C SER A 20 -4.51 -11.86 -6.50
N PRO A 21 -5.28 -11.01 -7.21
CA PRO A 21 -5.48 -9.63 -6.79
C PRO A 21 -5.94 -9.54 -5.33
N THR A 22 -5.19 -8.80 -4.52
CA THR A 22 -5.46 -8.64 -3.09
C THR A 22 -6.08 -7.26 -2.84
N THR A 23 -7.19 -7.24 -2.11
CA THR A 23 -7.89 -5.99 -1.78
C THR A 23 -7.59 -5.59 -0.35
N PHE A 24 -7.27 -4.31 -0.15
CA PHE A 24 -6.97 -3.70 1.14
C PHE A 24 -7.91 -2.52 1.39
N LYS A 25 -8.16 -2.24 2.67
CA LYS A 25 -9.12 -1.23 3.11
C LYS A 25 -8.53 -0.36 4.23
N ASN A 26 -8.76 0.93 4.14
CA ASN A 26 -8.62 1.88 5.25
C ASN A 26 -9.95 2.62 5.41
N SER A 27 -10.65 2.37 6.53
CA SER A 27 -11.89 3.07 6.88
C SER A 27 -11.57 4.25 7.79
N GLY A 28 -11.23 5.38 7.19
CA GLY A 28 -11.11 6.65 7.91
C GLY A 28 -12.49 7.16 8.36
N LEU A 29 -12.50 8.13 9.29
CA LEU A 29 -13.74 8.70 9.85
C LEU A 29 -14.65 9.35 8.79
N LYS A 30 -14.05 9.96 7.77
CA LYS A 30 -14.74 10.69 6.71
C LYS A 30 -14.63 9.99 5.35
N THR A 31 -13.43 9.54 5.02
CA THR A 31 -13.10 8.95 3.73
C THR A 31 -12.74 7.49 3.92
N GLU A 32 -13.41 6.64 3.17
CA GLU A 32 -13.02 5.24 3.02
C GLU A 32 -12.16 5.10 1.76
N THR A 33 -11.05 4.38 1.90
CA THR A 33 -10.14 4.09 0.78
C THR A 33 -9.97 2.59 0.63
N VAL A 34 -10.23 2.09 -0.57
CA VAL A 34 -10.07 0.68 -0.94
C VAL A 34 -9.04 0.59 -2.06
N ILE A 35 -8.08 -0.32 -1.92
CA ILE A 35 -7.02 -0.53 -2.91
C ILE A 35 -6.99 -2.01 -3.27
N THR A 36 -7.19 -2.33 -4.53
CA THR A 36 -6.96 -3.69 -5.05
C THR A 36 -5.65 -3.69 -5.81
N LEU A 37 -4.72 -4.56 -5.41
CA LEU A 37 -3.39 -4.71 -5.99
C LEU A 37 -3.27 -6.06 -6.68
N ASP A 38 -2.72 -6.04 -7.88
CA ASP A 38 -2.28 -7.20 -8.63
C ASP A 38 -0.77 -7.09 -8.88
N VAL A 39 -0.02 -8.11 -8.51
CA VAL A 39 1.44 -8.13 -8.59
C VAL A 39 1.87 -9.34 -9.42
N GLU A 40 2.43 -9.05 -10.58
CA GLU A 40 2.94 -10.04 -11.53
C GLU A 40 4.43 -9.81 -11.78
N GLY A 41 5.26 -10.58 -11.07
CA GLY A 41 6.71 -10.39 -11.11
C GLY A 41 7.13 -9.00 -10.63
N LYS A 42 7.63 -8.16 -11.54
CA LYS A 42 7.99 -6.76 -11.24
C LYS A 42 6.86 -5.76 -11.48
N HIS A 43 5.81 -6.16 -12.19
CA HIS A 43 4.74 -5.25 -12.56
C HIS A 43 3.67 -5.22 -11.47
N VAL A 44 3.22 -4.01 -11.14
CA VAL A 44 2.13 -3.77 -10.21
C VAL A 44 1.02 -3.06 -10.96
N THR A 45 -0.20 -3.59 -10.89
CA THR A 45 -1.40 -2.89 -11.36
C THR A 45 -2.45 -2.90 -10.27
N GLY A 46 -3.46 -2.05 -10.43
CA GLY A 46 -4.56 -2.06 -9.47
C GLY A 46 -5.55 -0.93 -9.64
N THR A 47 -6.47 -0.89 -8.69
CA THR A 47 -7.50 0.14 -8.59
C THR A 47 -7.51 0.76 -7.22
N LEU A 48 -7.61 2.08 -7.18
CA LEU A 48 -7.93 2.87 -6.00
C LEU A 48 -9.41 3.25 -6.08
N GLU A 49 -10.13 3.04 -5.00
CA GLU A 49 -11.47 3.56 -4.80
C GLU A 49 -11.51 4.42 -3.54
N THR A 50 -12.05 5.62 -3.66
CA THR A 50 -12.27 6.53 -2.53
C THR A 50 -13.73 6.92 -2.47
N SER A 51 -14.35 6.80 -1.30
CA SER A 51 -15.72 7.25 -1.04
C SER A 51 -15.77 8.14 0.20
N GLU A 52 -16.65 9.14 0.19
CA GLU A 52 -16.92 10.01 1.33
C GLU A 52 -18.20 9.52 2.00
N TYR A 53 -18.11 9.08 3.25
CA TYR A 53 -19.22 8.44 3.98
C TYR A 53 -19.90 7.28 3.22
N GLY A 54 -19.15 6.55 2.38
CA GLY A 54 -19.69 5.46 1.55
C GLY A 54 -20.41 5.92 0.28
N GLU A 55 -20.47 7.23 0.03
CA GLU A 55 -21.09 7.82 -1.15
C GLU A 55 -20.03 8.33 -2.14
N ASN A 56 -20.47 8.61 -3.37
CA ASN A 56 -19.67 9.25 -4.42
C ASN A 56 -18.33 8.55 -4.69
N ALA A 57 -18.36 7.21 -4.78
CA ALA A 57 -17.16 6.42 -5.00
C ALA A 57 -16.47 6.80 -6.32
N VAL A 58 -15.25 7.32 -6.21
CA VAL A 58 -14.36 7.57 -7.35
C VAL A 58 -13.39 6.41 -7.46
N ARG A 59 -13.35 5.76 -8.63
CA ARG A 59 -12.44 4.64 -8.90
C ARG A 59 -11.43 5.00 -9.99
N GLU A 60 -10.16 4.84 -9.67
CA GLU A 60 -9.04 5.10 -10.58
C GLU A 60 -8.15 3.88 -10.71
N LYS A 61 -7.61 3.66 -11.92
CA LYS A 61 -6.57 2.65 -12.15
C LYS A 61 -5.20 3.25 -11.91
N PHE A 62 -4.28 2.43 -11.41
CA PHE A 62 -2.87 2.79 -11.29
C PHE A 62 -1.97 1.71 -11.86
N LYS A 63 -0.72 2.09 -12.11
CA LYS A 63 0.37 1.17 -12.46
C LYS A 63 1.56 1.47 -11.58
N GLY A 64 2.42 0.49 -11.43
CA GLY A 64 3.63 0.60 -10.64
C GLY A 64 4.58 -0.54 -10.89
N GLU A 65 5.68 -0.52 -10.15
CA GLU A 65 6.69 -1.56 -10.21
C GLU A 65 7.17 -1.93 -8.82
N VAL A 66 7.57 -3.19 -8.64
CA VAL A 66 8.28 -3.64 -7.44
C VAL A 66 9.69 -3.05 -7.48
N VAL A 67 10.06 -2.31 -6.44
CA VAL A 67 11.36 -1.65 -6.32
C VAL A 67 12.23 -2.34 -5.27
N PRO A 68 13.56 -2.19 -5.33
CA PRO A 68 14.44 -2.73 -4.30
C PRO A 68 14.04 -2.23 -2.91
N THR A 69 13.94 -3.15 -1.96
CA THR A 69 13.67 -2.82 -0.56
C THR A 69 14.77 -1.89 -0.02
N PRO A 70 14.41 -0.73 0.55
CA PRO A 70 15.40 0.17 1.14
C PRO A 70 16.22 -0.53 2.22
N LYS A 71 17.49 -0.11 2.39
CA LYS A 71 18.36 -0.67 3.43
C LYS A 71 17.66 -0.59 4.79
N GLU A 72 17.85 -1.64 5.60
CA GLU A 72 17.30 -1.77 6.95
C GLU A 72 15.78 -1.98 7.05
N ASN A 73 15.08 -2.14 5.93
CA ASN A 73 13.64 -2.43 5.91
C ASN A 73 13.33 -3.87 5.49
N SER A 74 12.14 -4.34 5.87
CA SER A 74 11.61 -5.66 5.49
C SER A 74 10.27 -5.52 4.77
N GLY A 75 10.00 -6.41 3.82
CA GLY A 75 8.75 -6.44 3.05
C GLY A 75 8.97 -6.18 1.56
N VAL A 76 7.87 -6.14 0.81
CA VAL A 76 7.86 -5.86 -0.63
C VAL A 76 7.58 -4.39 -0.83
N TYR A 77 8.49 -3.68 -1.51
CA TYR A 77 8.34 -2.26 -1.80
C TYR A 77 7.92 -2.07 -3.25
N MET A 78 7.03 -1.10 -3.48
CA MET A 78 6.47 -0.80 -4.77
C MET A 78 6.45 0.70 -4.99
N GLU A 79 6.72 1.14 -6.20
CA GLU A 79 6.50 2.52 -6.64
C GLU A 79 5.24 2.55 -7.51
N ILE A 80 4.20 3.26 -7.05
CA ILE A 80 2.89 3.34 -7.72
C ILE A 80 2.63 4.76 -8.20
N HIS A 81 2.20 4.87 -9.45
CA HIS A 81 1.80 6.11 -10.11
C HIS A 81 0.29 6.07 -10.38
N PHE A 82 -0.44 6.98 -9.74
CA PHE A 82 -1.86 7.19 -9.99
C PHE A 82 -2.03 8.10 -11.20
N SER A 83 -2.96 7.75 -12.09
CA SER A 83 -3.30 8.58 -13.24
C SER A 83 -4.13 9.81 -12.85
N GLY A 84 -4.75 9.82 -11.66
CA GLY A 84 -5.55 10.92 -11.13
C GLY A 84 -5.19 11.26 -9.68
N LYS A 85 -6.20 11.38 -8.81
CA LYS A 85 -6.03 11.88 -7.45
C LYS A 85 -5.37 10.84 -6.55
N VAL A 86 -4.23 11.21 -5.96
CA VAL A 86 -3.51 10.37 -4.98
C VAL A 86 -4.26 10.40 -3.64
N PRO A 87 -4.41 9.26 -2.94
CA PRO A 87 -5.22 9.19 -1.71
C PRO A 87 -4.62 10.01 -0.57
N TYR A 88 -3.29 10.12 -0.51
CA TYR A 88 -2.57 10.91 0.49
C TYR A 88 -1.38 11.65 -0.14
N SER A 89 -1.11 12.85 0.38
CA SER A 89 0.12 13.58 0.07
C SER A 89 1.30 12.98 0.84
N ALA A 90 2.10 12.19 0.15
CA ALA A 90 3.38 11.70 0.66
C ALA A 90 4.46 12.82 0.59
N PRO A 91 5.50 12.77 1.44
CA PRO A 91 6.69 13.62 1.27
C PRO A 91 7.34 13.37 -0.10
N PRO A 92 8.04 14.36 -0.69
CA PRO A 92 8.70 14.19 -2.00
C PRO A 92 9.58 12.94 -2.08
N GLN A 93 10.32 12.64 -1.00
CA GLN A 93 11.20 11.48 -0.88
C GLN A 93 10.50 10.11 -0.74
N ALA A 94 9.19 10.09 -0.47
CA ALA A 94 8.39 8.85 -0.40
C ALA A 94 7.18 8.90 -1.34
N LYS A 95 7.21 9.82 -2.32
CA LYS A 95 6.15 9.96 -3.31
C LYS A 95 6.07 8.67 -4.13
N GLY A 96 4.88 8.09 -4.22
CA GLY A 96 4.66 6.83 -4.94
C GLY A 96 5.09 5.57 -4.19
N LEU A 97 5.93 5.65 -3.16
CA LEU A 97 6.43 4.47 -2.45
C LEU A 97 5.32 3.84 -1.58
N ARG A 98 5.13 2.53 -1.70
CA ARG A 98 4.17 1.73 -0.93
C ARG A 98 4.86 0.44 -0.51
N SER A 99 4.44 -0.17 0.59
CA SER A 99 5.03 -1.43 1.01
C SER A 99 4.00 -2.43 1.51
N LEU A 100 4.16 -3.69 1.11
CA LEU A 100 3.47 -4.82 1.72
C LEU A 100 4.35 -5.36 2.84
N ARG A 101 3.80 -5.39 4.05
CA ARG A 101 4.46 -5.96 5.23
C ARG A 101 3.53 -6.98 5.89
N ILE A 102 4.12 -7.98 6.53
CA ILE A 102 3.34 -8.99 7.26
C ILE A 102 3.05 -8.46 8.66
N VAL A 103 1.76 -8.36 8.99
CA VAL A 103 1.25 -8.04 10.33
C VAL A 103 0.24 -9.12 10.70
N ASN A 104 0.34 -9.69 11.91
CA ASN A 104 -0.55 -10.75 12.38
C ASN A 104 -0.77 -11.89 11.36
N HIS A 105 0.31 -12.33 10.71
CA HIS A 105 0.32 -13.39 9.68
C HIS A 105 -0.44 -13.07 8.39
N ARG A 106 -0.84 -11.82 8.16
CA ARG A 106 -1.47 -11.37 6.92
C ARG A 106 -0.64 -10.28 6.26
N ALA A 107 -0.71 -10.17 4.94
CA ALA A 107 -0.11 -9.05 4.22
C ALA A 107 -0.99 -7.81 4.43
N HIS A 108 -0.36 -6.71 4.84
CA HIS A 108 -0.98 -5.40 5.02
C HIS A 108 -0.27 -4.39 4.13
N LEU A 109 -1.01 -3.43 3.59
CA LEU A 109 -0.49 -2.40 2.72
C LEU A 109 -0.20 -1.13 3.54
N PHE A 110 1.01 -0.61 3.41
CA PHE A 110 1.47 0.59 4.12
C PHE A 110 1.74 1.72 3.13
N ILE A 111 1.15 2.87 3.40
CA ILE A 111 1.23 4.07 2.58
C ILE A 111 1.84 5.22 3.40
N PRO A 112 3.02 5.74 3.04
CA PRO A 112 3.60 6.88 3.72
C PRO A 112 2.76 8.14 3.48
N MET A 113 2.47 8.87 4.56
CA MET A 113 1.77 10.15 4.56
C MET A 113 2.46 11.16 5.45
N TRP A 114 2.23 12.46 5.17
CA TRP A 114 2.49 13.50 6.16
C TRP A 114 1.43 13.49 7.24
N GLU A 115 1.86 13.38 8.50
CA GLU A 115 1.01 13.59 9.66
C GLU A 115 1.57 14.66 10.59
N ARG A 116 0.67 15.26 11.37
CA ARG A 116 1.05 16.18 12.43
C ARG A 116 1.21 15.39 13.73
N SER A 117 2.43 15.27 14.22
CA SER A 117 2.69 14.64 15.52
C SER A 117 2.50 15.64 16.65
N TYR A 118 1.72 15.24 17.66
CA TYR A 118 1.45 16.01 18.88
C TYR A 118 2.19 15.44 20.11
N THR A 119 3.05 14.45 19.92
CA THR A 119 3.80 13.77 21.00
C THR A 119 4.88 14.64 21.66
N LYS A 120 5.22 15.77 21.04
CA LYS A 120 6.22 16.74 21.54
C LYS A 120 5.52 18.05 21.92
N LYS A 121 6.14 18.82 22.81
CA LYS A 121 5.66 20.17 23.23
C LYS A 121 5.30 21.10 22.06
N THR A 122 6.00 20.96 20.94
CA THR A 122 5.68 21.68 19.69
C THR A 122 5.29 20.65 18.64
N PRO A 123 4.08 20.75 18.06
CA PRO A 123 3.68 19.87 16.98
C PRO A 123 4.65 19.96 15.79
N LYS A 124 4.98 18.83 15.20
CA LYS A 124 5.88 18.74 14.03
C LYS A 124 5.26 17.88 12.95
N TRP A 125 5.56 18.20 11.69
CA TRP A 125 5.23 17.34 10.57
C TRP A 125 6.20 16.16 10.58
N ILE A 126 5.67 14.95 10.58
CA ILE A 126 6.43 13.71 10.46
C ILE A 126 5.84 12.85 9.36
N VAL A 127 6.62 11.88 8.90
CA VAL A 127 6.16 10.86 7.95
C VAL A 127 5.72 9.65 8.77
N SER A 128 4.50 9.20 8.54
CA SER A 128 3.97 7.97 9.13
C SER A 128 3.40 7.07 8.04
N ASP A 129 3.36 5.77 8.31
CA ASP A 129 2.73 4.81 7.43
C ASP A 129 1.27 4.61 7.82
N VAL A 130 0.36 4.90 6.89
CA VAL A 130 -1.05 4.51 7.00
C VAL A 130 -1.18 3.04 6.68
N GLU A 131 -1.76 2.30 7.60
CA GLU A 131 -2.07 0.89 7.43
C GLU A 131 -3.40 0.69 6.69
N PHE A 132 -3.37 -0.21 5.72
CA PHE A 132 -4.51 -0.74 5.02
C PHE A 132 -4.59 -2.25 5.29
N THR A 133 -5.68 -2.68 5.90
CA THR A 133 -5.89 -4.08 6.26
C THR A 133 -6.44 -4.87 5.07
N PRO A 134 -6.05 -6.14 4.89
CA PRO A 134 -6.63 -6.98 3.85
C PRO A 134 -8.13 -7.14 4.07
N LYS A 135 -8.92 -7.04 3.00
CA LYS A 135 -10.34 -7.29 2.99
C LYS A 135 -10.56 -8.81 2.88
N ASP A 136 -11.38 -9.36 3.77
CA ASP A 136 -11.75 -10.79 3.77
C ASP A 136 -12.53 -11.19 2.50
#